data_AF-A0A832ZGW2-F1
#
_entry.id   AF-A0A832ZGW2-F1
#
_cell.length_a   1.000
_cell.length_b   1.000
_cell.length_c   1.000
_cell.angle_alpha   90.00
_cell.angle_beta   90.00
_cell.angle_gamma   90.00
#
_symmetry.space_group_name_H-M   'P 1'
#
loop_
_entity.id
_entity.type
_entity.pdbx_description
1 polymer ?
#
loop_
_entity_poly.entity_id
_entity_poly.type
_entity_poly.pdbx_seq_one_letter_code
_entity_poly.pdbx_strand_id
1 'polypeptide(L)'
;MIVIYKREWATVRAEDIKSIHIFELEKAENYSRRIVEVLKQIYPDVEKENVLFKDLVFDNIKRQYNLIISDAMYRQAGYQYIIIVDSLYGGFTFPIKKLGNPDAVQVLLDGSKEIKYVKISEEEGIVEVKLKE
;
A
#
# COMPACT_ATOMS: atom_id res chain seq x y z
N MET A 1 -13.03 -5.82 9.53
CA MET A 1 -12.02 -4.85 10.04
C MET A 1 -12.28 -3.51 9.37
N ILE A 2 -12.03 -2.39 10.07
CA ILE A 2 -12.14 -1.03 9.54
C ILE A 2 -10.77 -0.34 9.59
N VAL A 3 -10.40 0.42 8.56
CA VAL A 3 -9.24 1.31 8.58
C VAL A 3 -9.72 2.76 8.54
N ILE A 4 -9.20 3.57 9.46
CA ILE A 4 -9.44 5.01 9.51
C ILE A 4 -8.10 5.70 9.22
N TYR A 5 -8.02 6.37 8.09
CA TYR A 5 -6.84 7.14 7.68
C TYR A 5 -7.12 8.63 7.82
N LYS A 6 -6.28 9.34 8.58
CA LYS A 6 -6.37 10.78 8.79
C LYS A 6 -5.19 11.49 8.14
N ARG A 7 -5.50 12.47 7.30
CA ARG A 7 -4.59 13.49 6.77
C ARG A 7 -5.03 14.86 7.26
N GLU A 8 -4.19 15.87 7.11
CA GLU A 8 -4.44 17.22 7.64
C GLU A 8 -5.85 17.75 7.28
N TRP A 9 -6.28 17.52 6.04
CA TRP A 9 -7.52 18.08 5.47
C TRP A 9 -8.64 17.07 5.23
N ALA A 10 -8.48 15.79 5.61
CA ALA A 10 -9.53 14.78 5.42
C ALA A 10 -9.35 13.52 6.26
N THR A 11 -10.47 12.84 6.49
CA THR A 11 -10.52 11.51 7.09
C THR A 11 -11.14 10.55 6.08
N VAL A 12 -10.45 9.46 5.79
CA VAL A 12 -10.93 8.37 4.93
C VAL A 12 -11.23 7.16 5.80
N ARG A 13 -12.42 6.59 5.62
CA ARG A 13 -12.84 5.37 6.29
C ARG A 13 -13.00 4.27 5.24
N ALA A 14 -12.24 3.19 5.41
CA ALA A 14 -12.30 2.00 4.57
C ALA A 14 -12.82 0.83 5.40
N GLU A 15 -13.85 0.16 4.88
CA GLU A 15 -14.57 -0.92 5.57
C GLU A 15 -14.41 -2.24 4.83
N ASP A 16 -14.75 -3.35 5.51
CA ASP A 16 -14.63 -4.70 4.97
C ASP A 16 -13.23 -5.04 4.47
N ILE A 17 -12.23 -4.64 5.27
CA ILE A 17 -10.82 -4.87 4.95
C ILE A 17 -10.46 -6.35 5.04
N LYS A 18 -9.86 -6.88 3.96
CA LYS A 18 -9.33 -8.23 3.84
C LYS A 18 -7.87 -8.31 4.24
N SER A 19 -7.05 -7.37 3.78
CA SER A 19 -5.62 -7.35 4.05
C SER A 19 -5.09 -5.92 4.11
N ILE A 20 -3.99 -5.76 4.84
CA ILE A 20 -3.22 -4.54 4.94
C ILE A 20 -1.78 -4.90 4.60
N HIS A 21 -1.20 -4.19 3.64
CA HIS A 21 0.17 -4.37 3.20
C HIS A 21 0.93 -3.07 3.43
N ILE A 22 2.12 -3.17 4.03
CA ILE A 22 2.97 -2.03 4.33
C ILE A 22 4.22 -2.14 3.46
N PHE A 23 4.47 -1.11 2.66
CA PHE A 23 5.63 -1.05 1.78
C PHE A 23 6.52 0.12 2.17
N GLU A 24 7.81 -0.14 2.28
CA GLU A 24 8.82 0.89 2.37
C GLU A 24 9.14 1.39 0.96
N LEU A 25 9.02 2.70 0.77
CA LEU A 25 9.13 3.35 -0.53
C LEU A 25 10.52 3.14 -1.16
N GLU A 26 11.58 3.27 -0.37
CA GLU A 26 12.97 3.04 -0.81
C GLU A 26 13.17 1.63 -1.40
N LYS A 27 12.52 0.63 -0.82
CA LYS A 27 12.60 -0.77 -1.27
C LYS A 27 11.68 -1.05 -2.46
N ALA A 28 10.56 -0.36 -2.56
CA ALA A 28 9.58 -0.54 -3.62
C ALA A 28 10.14 -0.16 -5.00
N GLU A 29 10.96 0.88 -5.09
CA GLU A 29 11.60 1.29 -6.36
C GLU A 29 12.53 0.21 -6.92
N ASN A 30 13.40 -0.35 -6.08
CA ASN A 30 14.34 -1.40 -6.51
C ASN A 30 13.62 -2.67 -6.93
N TYR A 31 12.61 -3.08 -6.16
CA TYR A 31 11.78 -4.24 -6.50
C TYR A 31 11.09 -4.06 -7.84
N SER A 32 10.57 -2.86 -8.09
CA SER A 32 9.77 -2.63 -9.27
C SER A 32 10.58 -2.39 -10.53
N ARG A 33 11.77 -1.76 -10.45
CA ARG A 33 12.72 -1.75 -11.58
C ARG A 33 13.02 -3.17 -12.04
N ARG A 34 13.28 -4.07 -11.09
CA ARG A 34 13.55 -5.48 -11.39
C ARG A 34 12.35 -6.18 -12.03
N ILE A 35 11.12 -5.92 -11.57
CA ILE A 35 9.91 -6.45 -12.22
C ILE A 35 9.78 -5.92 -13.65
N VAL A 36 9.94 -4.61 -13.86
CA VAL A 36 9.85 -4.02 -15.21
C VAL A 36 10.92 -4.58 -16.14
N GLU A 37 12.15 -4.76 -15.66
CA GLU A 37 13.23 -5.39 -16.44
C GLU A 37 12.87 -6.83 -16.84
N VAL A 38 12.38 -7.64 -15.89
CA VAL A 38 11.93 -9.01 -16.17
C VAL A 38 10.76 -9.01 -17.16
N LEU A 39 9.80 -8.09 -17.00
CA LEU A 39 8.67 -7.99 -17.93
C LEU A 39 9.11 -7.56 -19.32
N LYS A 40 10.07 -6.64 -19.45
CA LYS A 40 10.64 -6.26 -20.75
C LYS A 40 11.36 -7.42 -21.43
N GLN A 41 11.98 -8.31 -20.66
CA GLN A 41 12.61 -9.53 -21.20
C GLN A 41 11.58 -10.55 -21.71
N ILE A 42 10.42 -10.67 -21.04
CA ILE A 42 9.37 -11.61 -21.43
C ILE A 42 8.46 -11.02 -22.53
N TYR A 43 8.19 -9.71 -22.46
CA TYR A 43 7.30 -8.96 -23.32
C TYR A 43 7.95 -7.63 -23.75
N PRO A 44 8.74 -7.63 -24.83
CA PRO A 44 9.49 -6.44 -25.30
C PRO A 44 8.59 -5.26 -25.67
N ASP A 45 7.33 -5.52 -26.04
CA ASP A 45 6.35 -4.52 -26.47
C ASP A 45 5.46 -4.01 -25.34
N VAL A 46 5.83 -4.19 -24.06
CA VAL A 46 5.01 -3.73 -22.92
C VAL A 46 4.73 -2.21 -22.92
N GLU A 47 5.48 -1.43 -23.70
CA GLU A 47 5.28 0.01 -23.90
C GLU A 47 4.29 0.34 -25.04
N LYS A 48 3.99 -0.64 -25.91
CA LYS A 48 3.12 -0.48 -27.09
C LYS A 48 1.79 -1.19 -26.85
N GLU A 49 0.83 -0.39 -26.39
CA GLU A 49 -0.61 -0.69 -26.26
C GLU A 49 -1.03 -1.71 -25.18
N ASN A 50 -1.94 -1.22 -24.30
CA ASN A 50 -2.66 -1.94 -23.25
C ASN A 50 -3.58 -3.06 -23.81
N VAL A 51 -3.07 -4.13 -24.44
CA VAL A 51 -3.95 -5.17 -25.04
C VAL A 51 -3.72 -6.59 -24.54
N LEU A 52 -2.62 -6.91 -23.86
CA LEU A 52 -2.43 -8.26 -23.31
C LEU A 52 -2.32 -8.24 -21.79
N PHE A 53 -3.44 -8.45 -21.10
CA PHE A 53 -3.66 -9.62 -20.24
C PHE A 53 -4.89 -9.38 -19.34
N LYS A 54 -5.81 -10.34 -19.38
CA LYS A 54 -7.01 -10.45 -18.53
C LYS A 54 -6.70 -10.95 -17.11
N ASP A 55 -5.44 -10.92 -16.67
CA ASP A 55 -4.98 -11.64 -15.48
C ASP A 55 -4.52 -10.69 -14.38
N LEU A 56 -5.02 -10.92 -13.16
CA LEU A 56 -4.72 -10.24 -11.89
C LEU A 56 -3.25 -9.82 -11.69
N VAL A 57 -2.31 -10.53 -12.31
CA VAL A 57 -0.87 -10.28 -12.25
C VAL A 57 -0.52 -8.93 -12.87
N PHE A 58 -1.10 -8.58 -14.03
CA PHE A 58 -0.80 -7.31 -14.70
C PHE A 58 -1.42 -6.12 -13.97
N ASP A 59 -2.61 -6.28 -13.40
CA ASP A 59 -3.23 -5.25 -12.57
C ASP A 59 -2.44 -5.00 -11.27
N ASN A 60 -1.89 -6.04 -10.67
CA ASN A 60 -0.97 -5.89 -9.53
C ASN A 60 0.32 -5.20 -9.93
N ILE A 61 0.91 -5.57 -11.07
CA ILE A 61 2.11 -4.92 -11.61
C ILE A 61 1.83 -3.46 -11.96
N LYS A 62 0.67 -3.14 -12.54
CA LYS A 62 0.25 -1.78 -12.88
C LYS A 62 -0.03 -0.95 -11.64
N ARG A 63 -0.63 -1.54 -10.60
CA ARG A 63 -0.80 -0.92 -9.29
C ARG A 63 0.56 -0.63 -8.67
N GLN A 64 1.49 -1.58 -8.69
CA GLN A 64 2.87 -1.34 -8.24
C GLN A 64 3.58 -0.30 -9.10
N TYR A 65 3.39 -0.29 -10.42
CA TYR A 65 3.95 0.70 -11.32
C TYR A 65 3.45 2.12 -11.05
N ASN A 66 2.14 2.28 -10.86
CA ASN A 66 1.53 3.54 -10.45
C ASN A 66 2.04 3.99 -9.07
N LEU A 67 2.32 3.05 -8.17
CA LEU A 67 2.94 3.34 -6.88
C LEU A 67 4.39 3.84 -7.03
N ILE A 68 5.19 3.33 -7.96
CA ILE A 68 6.57 3.83 -8.23
C ILE A 68 6.57 5.23 -8.85
N ILE A 69 5.68 5.49 -9.81
CA ILE A 69 5.56 6.84 -10.39
C ILE A 69 5.19 7.83 -9.27
N SER A 70 4.33 7.37 -8.36
CA SER A 70 3.94 8.15 -7.19
C SER A 70 5.05 8.21 -6.13
N ASP A 71 5.95 7.22 -6.05
CA ASP A 71 7.06 7.13 -5.08
C ASP A 71 8.01 8.32 -5.19
N ALA A 72 8.42 8.71 -6.41
CA ALA A 72 9.26 9.90 -6.59
C ALA A 72 8.57 11.18 -6.05
N MET A 73 7.26 11.34 -6.29
CA MET A 73 6.48 12.46 -5.76
C MET A 73 6.30 12.36 -4.23
N TYR A 74 6.06 11.15 -3.72
CA TYR A 74 5.86 10.89 -2.30
C TYR A 74 7.14 11.12 -1.50
N ARG A 75 8.30 10.67 -1.98
CA ARG A 75 9.59 10.94 -1.34
C ARG A 75 9.92 12.43 -1.30
N GLN A 76 9.66 13.16 -2.38
CA GLN A 76 9.83 14.62 -2.39
C GLN A 76 8.93 15.32 -1.35
N ALA A 77 7.75 14.76 -1.08
CA ALA A 77 6.84 15.22 -0.03
C ALA A 77 7.15 14.64 1.37
N GLY A 78 8.23 13.87 1.53
CA GLY A 78 8.71 13.34 2.80
C GLY A 78 8.04 12.04 3.28
N TYR A 79 7.25 11.38 2.42
CA TYR A 79 6.70 10.06 2.72
C TYR A 79 7.78 8.98 2.64
N GLN A 80 7.68 7.99 3.53
CA GLN A 80 8.63 6.87 3.60
C GLN A 80 7.96 5.52 3.39
N TYR A 81 6.65 5.42 3.66
CA TYR A 81 5.92 4.17 3.51
C TYR A 81 4.58 4.41 2.83
N ILE A 82 4.06 3.35 2.23
CA ILE A 82 2.69 3.28 1.74
C ILE A 82 2.01 2.09 2.40
N ILE A 83 0.81 2.34 2.91
CA ILE A 83 -0.09 1.29 3.38
C ILE A 83 -1.15 1.06 2.29
N ILE A 84 -1.18 -0.15 1.75
CA ILE A 84 -2.22 -0.61 0.83
C ILE A 84 -3.24 -1.41 1.64
N VAL A 85 -4.50 -1.05 1.48
CA VAL A 85 -5.61 -1.68 2.19
C VAL A 85 -6.56 -2.25 1.16
N ASP A 86 -6.63 -3.57 1.06
CA ASP A 86 -7.56 -4.24 0.16
C ASP A 86 -8.86 -4.55 0.89
N SER A 87 -9.96 -4.00 0.38
CA SER A 87 -11.32 -4.24 0.87
C SER A 87 -12.12 -5.10 -0.10
N LEU A 88 -13.33 -5.50 0.31
CA LEU A 88 -14.31 -6.12 -0.60
C LEU A 88 -14.69 -5.23 -1.79
N TYR A 89 -14.55 -3.91 -1.68
CA TYR A 89 -15.04 -2.95 -2.68
C TYR A 89 -13.92 -2.25 -3.47
N GLY A 90 -12.65 -2.58 -3.19
CA GLY A 90 -11.50 -1.97 -3.85
C GLY A 90 -10.28 -1.80 -2.94
N GLY A 91 -9.17 -1.39 -3.55
CA GLY A 91 -7.91 -1.11 -2.83
C GLY A 91 -7.77 0.38 -2.52
N PHE A 92 -7.40 0.70 -1.28
CA PHE A 92 -7.03 2.05 -0.86
C PHE A 92 -5.51 2.14 -0.67
N THR A 93 -4.95 3.31 -0.96
CA THR A 93 -3.53 3.58 -0.82
C THR A 93 -3.36 4.77 0.12
N PHE A 94 -2.63 4.57 1.21
CA PHE A 94 -2.39 5.56 2.26
C PHE A 94 -0.89 5.82 2.43
N PRO A 95 -0.36 6.93 1.90
CA PRO A 95 1.04 7.29 2.12
C PRO A 95 1.24 7.78 3.57
N ILE A 96 2.34 7.39 4.21
CA ILE A 96 2.69 7.80 5.57
C ILE A 96 4.17 8.15 5.68
N LYS A 97 4.50 9.13 6.54
CA LYS A 97 5.88 9.60 6.69
C LYS A 97 6.75 8.71 7.58
N LYS A 98 6.14 7.89 8.42
CA LYS A 98 6.79 6.91 9.31
C LYS A 98 5.80 5.81 9.70
N LEU A 99 6.28 4.67 10.21
CA LEU A 99 5.42 3.54 10.61
C LEU A 99 4.55 3.79 11.84
N GLY A 100 4.98 4.66 12.76
CA GLY A 100 4.24 4.99 13.97
C GLY A 100 4.51 4.06 15.16
N ASN A 101 3.46 3.68 15.88
CA ASN A 101 3.54 2.92 17.13
C ASN A 101 4.06 1.49 16.87
N PRO A 102 5.24 1.11 17.39
CA PRO A 102 5.84 -0.20 17.14
C PRO A 102 4.98 -1.39 17.58
N ASP A 103 4.28 -1.28 18.71
CA ASP A 103 3.43 -2.37 19.21
C ASP A 103 2.21 -2.58 18.29
N ALA A 104 1.62 -1.48 17.83
CA ALA A 104 0.51 -1.53 16.89
C ALA A 104 0.94 -2.11 15.53
N VAL A 105 2.11 -1.71 15.03
CA VAL A 105 2.72 -2.27 13.83
C VAL A 105 2.95 -3.77 14.00
N GLN A 106 3.51 -4.20 15.14
CA GLN A 106 3.77 -5.61 15.41
C GLN A 106 2.50 -6.45 15.45
N VAL A 107 1.41 -5.93 16.01
CA VAL A 107 0.10 -6.60 15.98
C VAL A 107 -0.40 -6.79 14.55
N LEU A 108 -0.21 -5.80 13.67
CA LEU A 108 -0.57 -5.93 12.26
C LEU A 108 0.28 -6.95 11.52
N LEU A 109 1.60 -6.97 11.79
CA LEU A 109 2.53 -7.87 11.13
C LEU A 109 2.39 -9.33 11.58
N ASP A 110 2.05 -9.56 12.85
CA ASP A 110 1.83 -10.90 13.40
C ASP A 110 0.62 -11.59 12.74
N GLY A 111 -0.44 -10.82 12.42
CA GLY A 111 -1.59 -11.30 11.65
C GLY A 111 -2.43 -12.40 12.33
N SER A 112 -2.06 -12.83 13.52
CA SER A 112 -2.69 -13.92 14.27
C SER A 112 -3.99 -13.52 14.98
N LYS A 113 -4.22 -12.21 15.14
CA LYS A 113 -5.31 -11.65 15.93
C LYS A 113 -6.39 -11.07 15.05
N GLU A 114 -7.65 -11.26 15.45
CA GLU A 114 -8.76 -10.59 14.78
C GLU A 114 -8.80 -9.10 15.13
N ILE A 115 -8.68 -8.25 14.10
CA ILE A 115 -8.65 -6.80 14.26
C ILE A 115 -10.05 -6.21 14.02
N LYS A 116 -10.50 -5.39 14.97
CA LYS A 116 -11.72 -4.58 14.87
C LYS A 116 -11.46 -3.36 13.99
N TYR A 117 -10.47 -2.54 14.35
CA TYR A 117 -10.06 -1.39 13.53
C TYR A 117 -8.56 -1.04 13.65
N VAL A 118 -8.10 -0.27 12.66
CA VAL A 118 -6.77 0.36 12.63
C VAL A 118 -6.94 1.86 12.42
N LYS A 119 -6.24 2.68 13.21
CA LYS A 119 -6.12 4.13 12.99
C LYS A 119 -4.74 4.45 12.44
N ILE A 120 -4.73 5.19 11.35
CA ILE A 120 -3.54 5.61 10.63
C ILE A 120 -3.58 7.13 10.48
N SER A 121 -2.44 7.77 10.67
CA SER A 121 -2.18 9.19 10.48
C SER A 121 -1.11 9.35 9.41
N GLU A 122 -1.30 10.30 8.50
CA GLU A 122 -0.33 10.68 7.47
C GLU A 122 1.05 11.00 8.08
N GLU A 123 1.05 11.77 9.16
CA GLU A 123 2.26 12.23 9.86
C GLU A 123 2.76 11.21 10.88
N GLU A 124 1.86 10.56 11.62
CA GLU A 124 2.24 9.71 12.75
C GLU A 124 2.34 8.23 12.42
N GLY A 125 1.87 7.79 11.24
CA GLY A 125 1.84 6.38 10.85
C GLY A 125 0.69 5.62 11.48
N ILE A 126 0.90 4.35 11.81
CA ILE A 126 -0.07 3.51 12.52
C ILE A 126 -0.11 3.97 13.98
N VAL A 127 -1.24 4.54 14.37
CA VAL A 127 -1.44 5.13 15.70
C VAL A 127 -1.99 4.09 16.67
N GLU A 128 -2.95 3.28 16.21
CA GLU A 128 -3.69 2.36 17.06
C GLU A 128 -4.19 1.16 16.27
N VAL A 129 -4.13 -0.02 16.88
CA VAL A 129 -4.79 -1.24 16.40
C VAL A 129 -5.66 -1.79 17.52
N LYS A 130 -6.97 -1.87 17.28
CA LYS A 130 -7.94 -2.40 18.23
C LYS A 130 -8.38 -3.79 17.80
N LEU A 131 -8.22 -4.76 18.69
CA LEU A 131 -8.64 -6.14 18.47
C LEU A 131 -10.16 -6.30 18.67
N LYS A 132 -10.74 -7.34 18.08
CA LYS A 132 -12.07 -7.82 18.48
C LYS A 132 -11.99 -8.40 19.90
N GLU A 133 -13.06 -8.21 20.66
CA GLU A 133 -13.25 -8.86 21.97
C GLU A 133 -13.68 -10.31 21.78
#